data_AF-A0A351FB87-F1
#
_entry.id   AF-A0A351FB87-F1
#
_cell.length_a   1.000
_cell.length_b   1.000
_cell.length_c   1.000
_cell.angle_alpha   90.00
_cell.angle_beta   90.00
_cell.angle_gamma   90.00
#
_symmetry.space_group_name_H-M   'P 1'
#
loop_
_entity.id
_entity.type
_entity.pdbx_description
1 polymer ?
#
loop_
_entity_poly.entity_id
_entity_poly.type
_entity_poly.pdbx_seq_one_letter_code
_entity_poly.pdbx_strand_id
1 'polypeptide(L)' 'MVDFGTWSFSTGQGAVWGLLIAVAAVIGDLIASVLKRLAGMKDSGGAIPGIGGLLDLTDSLILAAPTGYFVLMILSP' A
#
# COMPACT_ATOMS: atom_id res chain seq x y z
N MET A 1 -0.97 13.33 21.72
CA MET A 1 -0.48 11.95 21.69
C MET A 1 -1.63 11.12 21.17
N VAL A 2 -1.42 10.39 20.07
CA VAL A 2 -2.42 9.50 19.50
C VAL A 2 -2.05 8.10 19.99
N ASP A 3 -2.97 7.44 20.68
CA ASP A 3 -2.70 6.20 21.40
C ASP A 3 -3.50 5.05 20.79
N PHE A 4 -2.81 4.06 20.23
CA PHE A 4 -3.38 2.87 19.61
C PHE A 4 -2.88 1.61 20.34
N GLY A 5 -3.33 1.42 21.59
CA GLY A 5 -2.96 0.25 22.39
C GLY A 5 -1.56 0.39 23.01
N THR A 6 -0.62 -0.49 22.68
CA THR A 6 0.77 -0.44 23.20
C THR A 6 1.65 0.62 22.52
N TRP A 7 1.12 1.29 21.49
CA TRP A 7 1.87 2.19 20.64
C TRP A 7 1.36 3.62 20.79
N SER A 8 2.21 4.48 21.35
CA SER A 8 1.93 5.90 21.53
C SER A 8 2.75 6.72 20.54
N PHE A 9 2.09 7.53 19.73
CA PHE A 9 2.76 8.36 18.71
C PHE A 9 2.45 9.85 18.93
N SER A 10 3.42 10.70 18.61
CA SER A 10 3.16 12.14 18.46
C SER A 10 2.36 12.39 17.18
N THR A 11 1.48 13.40 17.19
CA THR A 11 0.68 13.77 16.01
C THR A 11 1.56 14.06 14.78
N GLY A 12 2.77 14.58 14.98
CA GLY A 12 3.75 14.80 13.91
C GLY A 12 4.30 13.49 13.32
N GLN A 13 4.54 12.47 14.15
CA GLN A 13 4.99 11.16 13.67
C GLN A 13 3.88 10.45 12.89
N GLY A 14 2.62 10.57 13.35
CA GLY A 14 1.46 10.05 12.62
C GLY A 14 1.28 10.68 11.24
N ALA A 15 1.52 11.99 11.12
CA ALA A 15 1.46 12.68 9.83
C ALA A 15 2.56 12.20 8.86
N VAL A 16 3.79 12.03 9.35
CA VAL A 16 4.90 11.48 8.56
C VAL A 16 4.62 10.04 8.14
N TRP A 17 4.08 9.22 9.04
CA TRP A 17 3.73 7.83 8.77
C TRP A 17 2.66 7.71 7.68
N GLY A 18 1.57 8.48 7.79
CA GLY A 18 0.51 8.51 6.79
C GLY A 18 0.99 8.99 5.41
N LEU A 19 1.87 10.01 5.39
CA LEU A 19 2.46 10.52 4.14
C LEU A 19 3.30 9.45 3.43
N LEU A 20 4.15 8.73 4.16
CA LEU A 20 5.01 7.70 3.59
C LEU A 20 4.20 6.52 3.03
N ILE A 21 3.13 6.11 3.73
CA ILE A 21 2.22 5.07 3.25
C ILE A 21 1.49 5.53 1.99
N ALA A 22 1.00 6.77 1.95
CA ALA A 22 0.31 7.31 0.78
C ALA A 22 1.22 7.31 -0.46
N VAL A 23 2.49 7.72 -0.31
CA VAL A 23 3.47 7.69 -1.41
C VAL A 23 3.74 6.25 -1.86
N ALA A 24 3.93 5.32 -0.92
CA ALA A 24 4.16 3.91 -1.25
C ALA A 24 2.97 3.25 -1.96
N ALA A 25 1.74 3.60 -1.57
CA ALA A 25 0.52 3.13 -2.21
C ALA A 25 0.44 3.60 -3.68
N VAL A 26 0.73 4.87 -3.95
CA VAL A 26 0.76 5.41 -5.33
C VAL A 26 1.83 4.73 -6.18
N ILE A 27 3.01 4.48 -5.61
CA ILE A 27 4.08 3.76 -6.32
C ILE A 27 3.65 2.32 -6.63
N GLY A 28 2.93 1.65 -5.72
CA GLY A 28 2.41 0.30 -5.93
C GLY A 28 1.40 0.20 -7.07
N ASP A 29 0.46 1.13 -7.14
CA ASP A 29 -0.50 1.25 -8.23
C ASP A 29 0.21 1.44 -9.59
N LEU A 30 1.23 2.31 -9.64
CA LEU A 30 2.02 2.53 -10.85
C LEU A 30 2.79 1.27 -11.27
N ILE A 31 3.43 0.56 -10.34
CA ILE A 31 4.14 -0.70 -10.64
C ILE A 31 3.17 -1.73 -11.21
N ALA A 32 1.98 -1.86 -10.63
CA ALA A 32 0.98 -2.78 -11.15
C ALA A 32 0.48 -2.38 -12.54
N SER A 33 0.30 -1.09 -12.82
CA SER A 33 -0.02 -0.59 -14.15
C SER A 33 1.03 -1.01 -15.20
N VAL A 34 2.32 -0.95 -14.84
CA VAL A 34 3.44 -1.35 -15.69
C VAL A 34 3.48 -2.87 -15.87
N LEU A 35 3.27 -3.64 -14.79
CA LEU A 35 3.21 -5.10 -14.83
C LEU A 35 2.05 -5.60 -15.71
N LYS A 36 0.87 -4.97 -15.63
CA LYS A 36 -0.26 -5.23 -16.54
C LYS A 36 0.12 -5.02 -18.00
N ARG A 37 0.91 -3.98 -18.27
CA ARG A 37 1.40 -3.66 -19.63
C ARG A 37 2.45 -4.66 -20.14
N LEU A 38 3.34 -5.13 -19.26
CA LEU A 38 4.38 -6.11 -19.57
C LEU A 38 3.83 -7.53 -19.74
N ALA A 39 2.80 -7.89 -18.99
CA ALA A 39 2.15 -9.20 -19.08
C ALA A 39 1.36 -9.40 -20.39
N GLY A 40 1.22 -8.37 -21.23
CA GLY A 40 0.41 -8.43 -22.47
C GLY A 40 -1.09 -8.60 -22.23
N MET A 41 -1.50 -8.74 -20.96
CA MET A 41 -2.87 -8.85 -20.49
C MET A 41 -3.39 -7.46 -20.16
N LYS A 42 -3.81 -6.73 -21.19
CA LYS A 42 -4.57 -5.49 -21.01
C LYS A 42 -5.88 -5.72 -20.24
N ASP A 43 -6.38 -6.96 -20.24
CA ASP A 43 -7.53 -7.42 -19.47
C ASP A 43 -7.18 -8.72 -18.71
N SER A 44 -6.71 -8.61 -17.47
CA SER A 44 -6.72 -9.73 -16.50
C SER A 44 -8.12 -10.00 -15.91
N GLY A 45 -9.15 -9.35 -16.46
CA GLY A 45 -10.56 -9.57 -16.13
C GLY A 45 -11.11 -10.89 -16.68
N GLY A 46 -10.50 -12.01 -16.33
CA GLY A 46 -10.99 -13.36 -16.68
C GLY A 46 -11.34 -14.23 -15.48
N ALA A 47 -10.85 -13.90 -14.27
CA ALA A 47 -10.99 -14.77 -13.11
C ALA A 47 -12.32 -14.57 -12.33
N ILE A 48 -12.83 -13.33 -12.24
CA ILE A 48 -14.05 -13.02 -11.49
C ILE A 48 -14.85 -11.93 -12.24
N PRO A 49 -16.05 -12.24 -12.77
CA PRO A 49 -16.87 -11.25 -13.44
C PRO A 49 -17.44 -10.28 -12.39
N GLY A 50 -16.98 -9.02 -12.42
CA GLY A 50 -17.52 -7.92 -11.61
C GLY A 50 -16.54 -7.23 -10.65
N ILE A 51 -15.37 -7.81 -10.35
CA ILE A 51 -14.43 -7.27 -9.32
C ILE A 51 -13.13 -6.68 -9.92
N GLY A 52 -12.93 -6.77 -11.24
CA GLY A 52 -11.64 -6.40 -11.85
C GLY A 52 -10.56 -7.46 -11.57
N GLY A 53 -9.30 -7.14 -11.86
CA GLY A 53 -8.19 -8.07 -11.63
C GLY A 53 -7.85 -8.19 -10.15
N LEU A 54 -7.60 -9.40 -9.64
CA LEU A 54 -7.05 -9.61 -8.29
C LEU A 54 -5.75 -8.81 -8.06
N LEU A 55 -5.01 -8.54 -9.15
CA LEU A 55 -3.82 -7.69 -9.17
C LEU A 55 -4.12 -6.23 -8.81
N ASP A 56 -5.29 -5.70 -9.19
CA ASP A 56 -5.72 -4.32 -8.90
C ASP A 56 -6.26 -4.14 -7.48
N LEU A 57 -6.58 -5.26 -6.80
CA LEU A 57 -6.91 -5.26 -5.37
C LEU A 57 -5.66 -5.40 -4.48
N THR A 58 -4.57 -5.93 -5.05
CA THR A 58 -3.36 -6.26 -4.29
C THR A 58 -2.20 -5.31 -4.55
N ASP A 59 -2.25 -4.49 -5.59
CA ASP A 59 -1.18 -3.57 -6.01
C ASP A 59 -0.81 -2.51 -4.98
N SER A 60 -1.81 -1.85 -4.39
CA SER A 60 -1.65 -0.87 -3.33
C SER A 60 -1.30 -1.54 -2.01
N LEU A 61 -1.86 -2.73 -1.73
CA LEU A 61 -1.64 -3.44 -0.47
C LEU A 61 -0.25 -4.08 -0.37
N ILE A 62 0.27 -4.61 -1.47
CA ILE A 62 1.58 -5.30 -1.52
C ILE A 62 2.72 -4.36 -1.13
N LEU A 63 2.63 -3.07 -1.48
CA LEU A 63 3.65 -2.08 -1.12
C LEU A 63 3.29 -1.28 0.14
N ALA A 64 2.01 -1.00 0.38
CA ALA A 64 1.59 -0.27 1.58
C ALA A 64 1.79 -1.08 2.88
N ALA A 65 1.52 -2.40 2.86
CA ALA A 65 1.62 -3.24 4.06
C ALA A 65 3.05 -3.36 4.62
N PRO A 66 4.08 -3.76 3.85
CA PRO A 66 5.45 -3.80 4.35
C PRO A 66 5.99 -2.41 4.66
N THR A 67 5.66 -1.39 3.86
CA THR A 67 6.08 -0.01 4.14
C THR A 67 5.51 0.47 5.47
N GLY A 68 4.22 0.27 5.73
CA GLY A 68 3.60 0.62 7.01
C GLY A 68 4.28 -0.07 8.20
N TYR A 69 4.58 -1.36 8.08
CA TYR A 69 5.27 -2.13 9.11
C TYR A 69 6.69 -1.60 9.40
N PHE A 70 7.51 -1.39 8.36
CA PHE A 70 8.88 -0.89 8.54
C PHE A 70 8.91 0.54 9.10
N VAL A 71 8.01 1.41 8.66
CA VAL A 71 7.97 2.80 9.18
C VAL A 71 7.48 2.81 10.64
N LEU A 72 6.55 1.94 11.04
CA LEU A 72 6.19 1.78 12.46
C LEU A 72 7.40 1.30 13.28
N MET A 73 8.11 0.27 12.82
CA MET A 73 9.29 -0.27 13.52
C MET A 73 10.39 0.79 13.70
N ILE A 74 10.54 1.72 12.76
CA ILE A 74 11.53 2.81 12.85
C ILE A 74 11.05 3.95 13.76
N LEU A 75 9.76 4.31 13.70
CA LEU A 75 9.20 5.43 14.47
C LEU A 75 8.92 5.09 15.94
N SER A 76 8.63 3.83 16.22
CA SER A 76 8.44 3.30 17.56
C SER A 76 9.22 1.98 17.67
N PRO A 77 10.46 2.01 18.18
CA PRO A 77 11.16 0.79 18.59
C PRO A 77 10.51 0.14 19.82
#